data_AF-U2A6V8-F1
#
_entry.id   AF-U2A6V8-F1
#
_cell.length_a   1.000
_cell.length_b   1.000
_cell.length_c   1.000
_cell.angle_alpha   90.00
_cell.angle_beta   90.00
_cell.angle_gamma   90.00
#
_symmetry.space_group_name_H-M   'P 1'
#
loop_
_entity.id
_entity.type
_entity.pdbx_description
1 polymer ?
#
loop_
_entity_poly.entity_id
_entity_poly.type
_entity_poly.pdbx_seq_one_letter_code
_entity_poly.pdbx_strand_id
1 'polypeptide(L)'
;MKYVLYGILVLTIIQYSSAQYRKIQLTDAKQVEHLKLESLWERCKYNEGFIYNKDYMIYQACDTAVTFYPDRKTFQIKDKDYGFAVDKNGVYYQGQFVKVDTTRFEVLARRKVKEKIRYEDIDSYYWRTNGGVFFGTERLSVSDPQTFEAVTYCYFRDKNHVYYYDQIIEGVAPNLVNEKLTNEEFLNDGKNVYYKGKRLYYKGEAVEQMSYWIFKTSKYVLGYNDREGDEKHSFLIELYSEPFDIPTLRVLNNSYLIDKNHLYYMSAHYPIWDNGFRLFVPKEELSSIRAFTEFVVVGSTVYHKRKPEKRYDAATFGIIPEHHYYQYDKRGIYNWDKKLPFRYKKRPEYGKNLFYIDEKDLFIYENQAYYYNYDNSIYAKNLTSQQIEILKQGKTSLKDLLSPHKEPPQKKEKYYHNLYKMDGHIYIGEKLQKDVDAATFEYITDYFYKDKNHVYYYDRFSEEEAHFLMVEGYDVATLKGDSNRFMMDKDYYYYGTTRLFENRNVEVLAIYTGSRLEQAPMTDYCLFKNDQGYWFAKLGDGDTICFLGKKLKMNELKN
;
A
#
# COMPACT_ATOMS: atom_id res chain seq x y z
N MET A 1 -34.80 9.88 62.26
CA MET A 1 -33.53 10.37 62.86
C MET A 1 -32.53 10.46 61.70
N LYS A 2 -32.21 11.63 61.11
CA LYS A 2 -31.29 12.71 61.56
C LYS A 2 -29.92 12.10 61.97
N TYR A 3 -28.74 12.38 61.41
CA TYR A 3 -28.07 13.55 60.76
C TYR A 3 -26.99 13.00 59.76
N VAL A 4 -26.64 13.55 58.58
CA VAL A 4 -25.97 14.82 58.16
C VAL A 4 -24.50 15.00 58.59
N LEU A 5 -23.59 14.72 57.63
CA LEU A 5 -22.38 15.43 57.13
C LEU A 5 -21.15 15.88 57.97
N TYR A 6 -20.02 15.88 57.25
CA TYR A 6 -18.67 16.48 57.42
C TYR A 6 -17.73 15.80 58.43
N GLY A 7 -16.44 15.55 58.18
CA GLY A 7 -15.49 15.86 57.10
C GLY A 7 -14.05 15.59 57.59
N ILE A 8 -13.06 15.89 56.73
CA ILE A 8 -11.60 16.02 57.01
C ILE A 8 -10.71 14.82 56.67
N LEU A 9 -10.31 14.81 55.39
CA LEU A 9 -8.93 14.79 54.87
C LEU A 9 -7.79 14.60 55.91
N VAL A 10 -7.11 13.45 55.87
CA VAL A 10 -5.69 13.37 56.22
C VAL A 10 -4.94 12.74 55.06
N LEU A 11 -4.30 13.61 54.29
CA LEU A 11 -3.22 13.32 53.36
C LEU A 11 -2.13 12.53 54.11
N THR A 12 -2.02 11.23 53.85
CA THR A 12 -0.72 10.56 53.88
C THR A 12 -0.22 10.49 52.45
N ILE A 13 0.81 11.27 52.22
CA ILE A 13 1.60 11.35 51.00
C ILE A 13 2.17 9.96 50.74
N ILE A 14 1.50 9.15 49.90
CA ILE A 14 2.16 8.04 49.23
C ILE A 14 2.97 8.69 48.12
N GLN A 15 4.26 8.82 48.38
CA GLN A 15 5.27 9.18 47.40
C GLN A 15 5.09 8.27 46.17
N TYR A 16 4.80 8.88 45.03
CA TYR A 16 4.99 8.28 43.71
C TYR A 16 6.41 7.69 43.65
N SER A 17 6.53 6.37 43.64
CA SER A 17 7.79 5.67 43.38
C SER A 17 7.55 4.39 42.57
N SER A 18 8.32 4.29 41.47
CA SER A 18 8.38 3.26 40.42
C SER A 18 7.08 2.88 39.71
N ALA A 19 6.98 3.23 38.43
CA ALA A 19 6.13 2.52 37.48
C ALA A 19 6.67 1.08 37.35
N GLN A 20 6.23 0.18 38.22
CA GLN A 20 6.56 -1.23 38.13
C GLN A 20 5.84 -1.78 36.90
N TYR A 21 6.57 -2.25 35.89
CA TYR A 21 5.94 -2.87 34.73
C TYR A 21 5.01 -3.99 35.19
N ARG A 22 3.81 -4.07 34.60
CA ARG A 22 2.92 -5.20 34.83
C ARG A 22 3.64 -6.46 34.35
N LYS A 23 3.77 -7.43 35.25
CA LYS A 23 4.47 -8.70 35.00
C LYS A 23 3.48 -9.74 34.49
N ILE A 24 3.90 -10.52 33.50
CA ILE A 24 3.21 -11.71 33.00
C ILE A 24 4.15 -12.90 33.10
N GLN A 25 3.60 -14.06 33.48
CA GLN A 25 4.36 -15.31 33.60
C GLN A 25 4.18 -16.14 32.35
N LEU A 26 5.18 -16.96 32.02
CA LEU A 26 5.00 -18.03 31.06
C LEU A 26 3.94 -19.02 31.52
N THR A 27 3.18 -19.53 30.57
CA THR A 27 2.26 -20.66 30.75
C THR A 27 2.76 -21.86 29.97
N ASP A 28 2.49 -23.06 30.46
CA ASP A 28 2.70 -24.27 29.68
C ASP A 28 1.49 -24.51 28.76
N ALA A 29 1.74 -24.92 27.52
CA ALA A 29 0.67 -25.35 26.62
C ALA A 29 -0.04 -26.57 27.21
N LYS A 30 -1.36 -26.62 27.06
CA LYS A 30 -2.14 -27.76 27.54
C LYS A 30 -1.82 -28.99 26.70
N GLN A 31 -1.36 -30.07 27.34
CA GLN A 31 -1.13 -31.33 26.64
C GLN A 31 -2.45 -32.11 26.48
N VAL A 32 -2.72 -32.61 25.28
CA VAL A 32 -3.89 -33.44 24.96
C VAL A 32 -3.49 -34.71 24.21
N GLU A 33 -4.29 -35.77 24.36
CA GLU A 33 -4.08 -37.04 23.65
C GLU A 33 -4.42 -36.94 22.17
N HIS A 34 -5.42 -36.12 21.83
CA HIS A 34 -5.90 -35.93 20.47
C HIS A 34 -6.19 -34.46 20.22
N LEU A 35 -5.77 -33.97 19.05
CA LEU A 35 -6.05 -32.62 18.58
C LEU A 35 -6.58 -32.69 17.15
N LYS A 36 -7.74 -32.09 16.92
CA LYS A 36 -8.39 -32.04 15.61
C LYS A 36 -8.14 -30.70 14.95
N LEU A 37 -7.83 -30.70 13.65
CA LEU A 37 -7.80 -29.49 12.85
C LEU A 37 -9.25 -29.02 12.63
N GLU A 38 -9.64 -27.92 13.26
CA GLU A 38 -10.96 -27.32 13.08
C GLU A 38 -10.91 -26.24 12.00
N SER A 39 -11.40 -26.56 10.80
CA SER A 39 -11.51 -25.61 9.70
C SER A 39 -12.83 -24.84 9.80
N LEU A 40 -12.78 -23.66 10.40
CA LEU A 40 -13.94 -22.77 10.56
C LEU A 40 -13.69 -21.51 9.72
N TRP A 41 -14.37 -21.46 8.55
CA TRP A 41 -14.33 -20.33 7.61
C TRP A 41 -12.97 -20.08 6.94
N GLU A 42 -12.30 -21.15 6.50
CA GLU A 42 -10.96 -21.01 5.90
C GLU A 42 -10.99 -20.78 4.40
N ARG A 43 -10.38 -19.65 4.00
CA ARG A 43 -10.03 -19.34 2.61
C ARG A 43 -8.95 -20.28 2.08
N CYS A 44 -7.94 -20.58 2.91
CA CYS A 44 -6.77 -21.39 2.59
C CYS A 44 -6.46 -22.43 3.65
N LYS A 45 -6.08 -23.65 3.22
CA LYS A 45 -5.63 -24.74 4.09
C LYS A 45 -4.36 -24.37 4.87
N TYR A 46 -3.40 -23.75 4.20
CA TYR A 46 -2.14 -23.32 4.82
C TYR A 46 -2.12 -21.82 5.06
N ASN A 47 -1.40 -21.42 6.10
CA ASN A 47 -0.97 -20.04 6.28
C ASN A 47 0.15 -19.77 5.26
N GLU A 48 -0.09 -18.87 4.31
CA GLU A 48 0.79 -18.67 3.16
C GLU A 48 2.13 -18.03 3.54
N GLY A 49 3.20 -18.49 2.89
CA GLY A 49 4.54 -17.92 3.03
C GLY A 49 5.65 -18.95 3.21
N PHE A 50 6.83 -18.45 3.53
CA PHE A 50 8.03 -19.26 3.74
C PHE A 50 8.14 -19.76 5.18
N ILE A 51 8.43 -21.05 5.33
CA ILE A 51 8.86 -21.71 6.55
C ILE A 51 10.36 -22.01 6.42
N TYR A 52 11.09 -21.70 7.48
CA TYR A 52 12.54 -21.74 7.54
C TYR A 52 12.98 -22.88 8.46
N ASN A 53 13.51 -23.95 7.87
CA ASN A 53 14.25 -24.95 8.61
C ASN A 53 15.75 -24.77 8.38
N LYS A 54 16.56 -25.48 9.17
CA LYS A 54 18.02 -25.36 9.12
C LYS A 54 18.57 -25.62 7.72
N ASP A 55 18.15 -26.74 7.12
CA ASP A 55 18.72 -27.29 5.90
C ASP A 55 17.85 -27.09 4.65
N TYR A 56 16.56 -26.78 4.82
CA TYR A 56 15.59 -26.61 3.73
C TYR A 56 14.55 -25.56 4.10
N MET A 57 13.87 -25.04 3.09
CA MET A 57 12.73 -24.15 3.25
C MET A 57 11.47 -24.85 2.75
N ILE A 58 10.31 -24.40 3.21
CA ILE A 58 9.02 -24.76 2.63
C ILE A 58 8.33 -23.47 2.22
N TYR A 59 7.83 -23.39 0.99
CA TYR A 59 6.85 -22.37 0.64
C TYR A 59 5.46 -22.98 0.72
N GLN A 60 4.58 -22.37 1.50
CA GLN A 60 3.17 -22.72 1.53
C GLN A 60 2.37 -21.71 0.72
N ALA A 61 1.64 -22.21 -0.28
CA ALA A 61 0.52 -21.51 -0.89
C ALA A 61 -0.79 -22.00 -0.23
N CYS A 62 -1.91 -21.41 -0.63
CA CYS A 62 -3.24 -21.68 -0.09
C CYS A 62 -3.53 -23.18 0.19
N ASP A 63 -3.23 -24.07 -0.76
CA ASP A 63 -3.49 -25.52 -0.67
C ASP A 63 -2.27 -26.42 -0.91
N THR A 64 -1.12 -25.83 -1.25
CA THR A 64 0.10 -26.59 -1.59
C THR A 64 1.27 -26.16 -0.72
N ALA A 65 2.19 -27.09 -0.46
CA ALA A 65 3.43 -26.81 0.24
C ALA A 65 4.57 -27.44 -0.53
N VAL A 66 5.59 -26.65 -0.86
CA VAL A 66 6.73 -27.07 -1.69
C VAL A 66 8.00 -26.94 -0.86
N THR A 67 8.68 -28.06 -0.64
CA THR A 67 9.98 -28.10 0.03
C THR A 67 11.09 -27.88 -0.99
N PHE A 68 12.05 -27.03 -0.67
CA PHE A 68 13.20 -26.75 -1.52
C PHE A 68 14.48 -26.48 -0.70
N TYR A 69 15.64 -26.63 -1.34
CA TYR A 69 16.95 -26.61 -0.69
C TYR A 69 17.82 -25.48 -1.29
N PRO A 70 17.72 -24.25 -0.75
CA PRO A 70 18.46 -23.12 -1.31
C PRO A 70 19.92 -23.09 -0.82
N ASP A 71 20.77 -22.40 -1.58
CA ASP A 71 22.07 -21.98 -1.05
C ASP A 71 21.85 -20.98 0.09
N ARG A 72 21.92 -21.47 1.33
CA ARG A 72 21.61 -20.69 2.55
C ARG A 72 22.44 -19.43 2.72
N LYS A 73 23.65 -19.39 2.17
CA LYS A 73 24.55 -18.21 2.28
C LYS A 73 24.09 -17.06 1.39
N THR A 74 23.48 -17.37 0.25
CA THR A 74 23.06 -16.38 -0.75
C THR A 74 21.55 -16.23 -0.87
N PHE A 75 20.78 -17.08 -0.17
CA PHE A 75 19.33 -17.06 -0.15
C PHE A 75 18.78 -15.74 0.35
N GLN A 76 17.85 -15.16 -0.42
CA GLN A 76 17.17 -13.91 -0.10
C GLN A 76 15.72 -14.01 -0.55
N ILE A 77 14.79 -13.62 0.31
CA ILE A 77 13.40 -13.40 -0.08
C ILE A 77 13.34 -12.04 -0.77
N LYS A 78 12.76 -12.01 -1.96
CA LYS A 78 12.56 -10.79 -2.73
C LYS A 78 11.15 -10.25 -2.57
N ASP A 79 10.17 -11.13 -2.48
CA ASP A 79 8.79 -10.77 -2.20
C ASP A 79 8.11 -11.91 -1.42
N LYS A 80 7.72 -11.65 -0.18
CA LYS A 80 7.10 -12.67 0.67
C LYS A 80 5.67 -12.97 0.22
N ASP A 81 4.92 -11.93 -0.14
CA ASP A 81 3.49 -12.03 -0.43
C ASP A 81 3.25 -12.73 -1.77
N TYR A 82 4.17 -12.53 -2.73
CA TYR A 82 4.12 -13.19 -4.04
C TYR A 82 4.96 -14.48 -4.12
N GLY A 83 5.59 -14.88 -3.02
CA GLY A 83 6.34 -16.13 -2.94
C GLY A 83 7.64 -16.16 -3.73
N PHE A 84 8.32 -15.03 -3.89
CA PHE A 84 9.60 -14.94 -4.58
C PHE A 84 10.79 -14.96 -3.62
N ALA A 85 11.71 -15.89 -3.87
CA ALA A 85 13.04 -15.88 -3.28
C ALA A 85 14.10 -16.19 -4.34
N VAL A 86 15.36 -15.88 -4.05
CA VAL A 86 16.48 -16.13 -4.96
C VAL A 86 17.68 -16.64 -4.17
N ASP A 87 18.55 -17.38 -4.83
CA ASP A 87 19.91 -17.63 -4.37
C ASP A 87 20.91 -17.46 -5.54
N LYS A 88 22.17 -17.85 -5.34
CA LYS A 88 23.19 -17.77 -6.42
C LYS A 88 22.91 -18.70 -7.62
N ASN A 89 22.04 -19.70 -7.47
CA ASN A 89 21.79 -20.73 -8.48
C ASN A 89 20.50 -20.48 -9.28
N GLY A 90 19.56 -19.71 -8.72
CA GLY A 90 18.30 -19.42 -9.40
C GLY A 90 17.24 -18.74 -8.54
N VAL A 91 16.04 -18.67 -9.11
CA VAL A 91 14.85 -18.06 -8.50
C VAL A 91 13.93 -19.17 -8.01
N TYR A 92 13.36 -18.98 -6.83
CA TYR A 92 12.28 -19.79 -6.27
C TYR A 92 10.98 -18.99 -6.41
N TYR A 93 10.09 -19.43 -7.30
CA TYR A 93 8.75 -18.89 -7.47
C TYR A 93 7.75 -19.83 -6.80
N GLN A 94 7.14 -19.39 -5.70
CA GLN A 94 6.21 -20.19 -4.91
C GLN A 94 6.80 -21.56 -4.53
N GLY A 95 8.10 -21.57 -4.18
CA GLY A 95 8.89 -22.76 -3.87
C GLY A 95 9.38 -23.58 -5.07
N GLN A 96 8.85 -23.34 -6.27
CA GLN A 96 9.33 -23.96 -7.51
C GLN A 96 10.63 -23.33 -7.98
N PHE A 97 11.65 -24.14 -8.24
CA PHE A 97 12.97 -23.65 -8.61
C PHE A 97 13.11 -23.44 -10.14
N VAL A 98 13.52 -22.24 -10.52
CA VAL A 98 13.86 -21.85 -11.88
C VAL A 98 15.35 -21.53 -11.95
N LYS A 99 16.10 -22.37 -12.65
CA LYS A 99 17.55 -22.18 -12.84
C LYS A 99 17.80 -21.07 -13.84
N VAL A 100 18.20 -19.90 -13.34
CA VAL A 100 18.46 -18.70 -14.13
C VAL A 100 19.43 -17.78 -13.39
N ASP A 101 20.11 -16.89 -14.12
CA ASP A 101 20.82 -15.78 -13.50
C ASP A 101 19.85 -14.94 -12.64
N THR A 102 20.25 -14.56 -11.44
CA THR A 102 19.37 -13.85 -10.49
C THR A 102 19.64 -12.35 -10.43
N THR A 103 20.55 -11.84 -11.25
CA THR A 103 20.84 -10.41 -11.29
C THR A 103 19.71 -9.65 -11.97
N ARG A 104 19.46 -8.43 -11.47
CA ARG A 104 18.32 -7.59 -11.89
C ARG A 104 16.95 -8.29 -11.79
N PHE A 105 16.77 -9.15 -10.79
CA PHE A 105 15.46 -9.70 -10.47
C PHE A 105 14.43 -8.58 -10.23
N GLU A 106 13.29 -8.66 -10.91
CA GLU A 106 12.19 -7.70 -10.81
C GLU A 106 10.85 -8.41 -11.11
N VAL A 107 9.85 -8.18 -10.25
CA VAL A 107 8.46 -8.56 -10.52
C VAL A 107 7.79 -7.41 -11.29
N LEU A 108 7.27 -7.70 -12.48
CA LEU A 108 6.80 -6.70 -13.44
C LEU A 108 5.29 -6.45 -13.32
N ALA A 109 4.51 -7.52 -13.23
CA ALA A 109 3.04 -7.42 -13.21
C ALA A 109 2.40 -8.73 -12.71
N ARG A 110 1.14 -8.63 -12.28
CA ARG A 110 0.29 -9.77 -11.93
C ARG A 110 -0.75 -10.02 -13.02
N ARG A 111 -1.12 -11.29 -13.23
CA ARG A 111 -2.24 -11.71 -14.08
C ARG A 111 -3.04 -12.80 -13.38
N LYS A 112 -4.35 -12.59 -13.29
CA LYS A 112 -5.31 -13.60 -12.85
C LYS A 112 -5.32 -14.76 -13.84
N VAL A 113 -5.19 -15.97 -13.33
CA VAL A 113 -5.29 -17.23 -14.08
C VAL A 113 -6.68 -17.81 -13.83
N LYS A 114 -7.31 -18.41 -14.85
CA LYS A 114 -8.73 -18.87 -14.82
C LYS A 114 -9.02 -20.03 -13.85
N GLU A 115 -8.06 -20.44 -13.04
CA GLU A 115 -8.27 -21.43 -12.00
C GLU A 115 -8.77 -20.70 -10.75
N LYS A 116 -10.05 -20.93 -10.43
CA LYS A 116 -10.61 -20.56 -9.13
C LYS A 116 -10.44 -21.74 -8.19
N ILE A 117 -9.69 -21.56 -7.11
CA ILE A 117 -9.77 -22.48 -5.97
C ILE A 117 -10.69 -21.83 -4.94
N ARG A 118 -11.87 -22.44 -4.76
CA ARG A 118 -12.96 -21.94 -3.90
C ARG A 118 -13.44 -20.54 -4.29
N TYR A 119 -12.90 -19.50 -3.65
CA TYR A 119 -13.39 -18.12 -3.70
C TYR A 119 -12.38 -17.12 -4.32
N GLU A 120 -11.20 -17.57 -4.72
CA GLU A 120 -10.14 -16.70 -5.25
C GLU A 120 -9.74 -17.04 -6.68
N ASP A 121 -9.40 -15.98 -7.41
CA ASP A 121 -8.62 -16.08 -8.64
C ASP A 121 -7.16 -16.38 -8.24
N ILE A 122 -6.54 -17.41 -8.83
CA ILE A 122 -5.10 -17.62 -8.67
C ILE A 122 -4.38 -16.54 -9.47
N ASP A 123 -3.55 -15.73 -8.82
CA ASP A 123 -2.65 -14.81 -9.52
C ASP A 123 -1.33 -15.52 -9.87
N SER A 124 -0.83 -15.24 -11.07
CA SER A 124 0.55 -15.54 -11.44
C SER A 124 1.23 -14.28 -11.96
N TYR A 125 2.56 -14.29 -11.98
CA TYR A 125 3.35 -13.07 -12.07
C TYR A 125 4.27 -13.12 -13.28
N TYR A 126 4.37 -11.97 -13.95
CA TYR A 126 5.46 -11.68 -14.87
C TYR A 126 6.64 -11.17 -14.08
N TRP A 127 7.81 -11.73 -14.33
CA TRP A 127 9.05 -11.30 -13.68
C TRP A 127 10.22 -11.49 -14.62
N ARG A 128 11.32 -10.78 -14.36
CA ARG A 128 12.52 -10.83 -15.19
C ARG A 128 13.78 -10.89 -14.36
N THR A 129 14.84 -11.30 -15.04
CA THR A 129 16.24 -11.23 -14.63
C THR A 129 17.08 -10.91 -15.87
N ASN A 130 18.39 -10.73 -15.72
CA ASN A 130 19.27 -10.71 -16.88
C ASN A 130 19.25 -12.01 -17.71
N GLY A 131 18.81 -13.12 -17.11
CA GLY A 131 18.70 -14.42 -17.79
C GLY A 131 17.43 -14.59 -18.64
N GLY A 132 16.41 -13.75 -18.49
CA GLY A 132 15.16 -13.85 -19.26
C GLY A 132 13.95 -13.23 -18.59
N VAL A 133 12.80 -13.29 -19.27
CA VAL A 133 11.47 -12.93 -18.76
C VAL A 133 10.63 -14.20 -18.59
N PHE A 134 9.82 -14.25 -17.55
CA PHE A 134 9.06 -15.42 -17.15
C PHE A 134 7.64 -15.04 -16.76
N PHE A 135 6.72 -15.99 -16.96
CA PHE A 135 5.37 -15.97 -16.38
C PHE A 135 5.20 -17.22 -15.53
N GLY A 136 5.03 -17.05 -14.22
CA GLY A 136 5.13 -18.16 -13.28
C GLY A 136 6.52 -18.81 -13.35
N THR A 137 6.59 -20.10 -13.71
CA THR A 137 7.86 -20.81 -13.95
C THR A 137 8.25 -20.90 -15.42
N GLU A 138 7.38 -20.46 -16.33
CA GLU A 138 7.58 -20.58 -17.77
C GLU A 138 8.40 -19.42 -18.32
N ARG A 139 9.42 -19.72 -19.12
CA ARG A 139 10.23 -18.70 -19.80
C ARG A 139 9.48 -18.19 -21.03
N LEU A 140 9.34 -16.87 -21.14
CA LEU A 140 8.73 -16.22 -22.29
C LEU A 140 9.77 -15.97 -23.39
N SER A 141 9.33 -16.10 -24.65
CA SER A 141 10.13 -15.77 -25.83
C SER A 141 9.91 -14.31 -26.21
N VAL A 142 10.62 -13.41 -25.53
CA VAL A 142 10.62 -11.97 -25.82
C VAL A 142 11.87 -11.58 -26.60
N SER A 143 11.80 -10.51 -27.40
CA SER A 143 12.91 -10.12 -28.27
C SER A 143 14.11 -9.55 -27.51
N ASP A 144 13.86 -8.78 -26.45
CA ASP A 144 14.90 -8.19 -25.62
C ASP A 144 14.51 -8.24 -24.13
N PRO A 145 14.91 -9.29 -23.40
CA PRO A 145 14.60 -9.44 -21.98
C PRO A 145 15.11 -8.32 -21.07
N GLN A 146 16.22 -7.67 -21.44
CA GLN A 146 16.88 -6.67 -20.59
C GLN A 146 16.13 -5.34 -20.56
N THR A 147 15.40 -5.03 -21.64
CA THR A 147 14.58 -3.82 -21.78
C THR A 147 13.09 -4.09 -21.58
N PHE A 148 12.70 -5.36 -21.40
CA PHE A 148 11.30 -5.74 -21.19
C PHE A 148 10.75 -5.18 -19.87
N GLU A 149 9.72 -4.33 -19.96
CA GLU A 149 9.10 -3.65 -18.83
C GLU A 149 7.58 -3.66 -18.92
N ALA A 150 6.91 -3.51 -17.78
CA ALA A 150 5.47 -3.34 -17.72
C ALA A 150 5.10 -1.89 -18.05
N VAL A 151 4.19 -1.70 -19.00
CA VAL A 151 3.50 -0.42 -19.23
C VAL A 151 2.25 -0.36 -18.35
N THR A 152 1.53 -1.48 -18.27
CA THR A 152 0.39 -1.73 -17.36
C THR A 152 0.44 -3.17 -16.87
N TYR A 153 -0.55 -3.65 -16.12
CA TYR A 153 -0.64 -5.07 -15.75
C TYR A 153 -0.87 -6.02 -16.94
N CYS A 154 -1.35 -5.49 -18.08
CA CYS A 154 -1.67 -6.26 -19.27
C CYS A 154 -0.77 -5.95 -20.47
N TYR A 155 -0.17 -4.76 -20.53
CA TYR A 155 0.70 -4.35 -21.63
C TYR A 155 2.15 -4.23 -21.19
N PHE A 156 3.04 -4.77 -22.02
CA PHE A 156 4.48 -4.74 -21.81
C PHE A 156 5.16 -4.18 -23.05
N ARG A 157 6.41 -3.75 -22.92
CA ARG A 157 7.24 -3.41 -24.07
C ARG A 157 8.68 -3.80 -23.82
N ASP A 158 9.40 -4.10 -24.88
CA ASP A 158 10.85 -4.05 -24.91
C ASP A 158 11.30 -2.99 -25.93
N LYS A 159 12.60 -2.89 -26.19
CA LYS A 159 13.12 -1.90 -27.15
C LYS A 159 12.63 -2.08 -28.60
N ASN A 160 12.13 -3.27 -28.96
CA ASN A 160 11.75 -3.61 -30.33
C ASN A 160 10.23 -3.78 -30.52
N HIS A 161 9.52 -4.31 -29.51
CA HIS A 161 8.11 -4.70 -29.62
C HIS A 161 7.29 -4.26 -28.40
N VAL A 162 6.00 -4.14 -28.64
CA VAL A 162 4.96 -3.97 -27.62
C VAL A 162 4.14 -5.25 -27.55
N TYR A 163 3.76 -5.65 -26.35
CA TYR A 163 3.07 -6.90 -26.08
C TYR A 163 1.77 -6.64 -25.34
N TYR A 164 0.74 -7.40 -25.67
CA TYR A 164 -0.41 -7.63 -24.80
C TYR A 164 -0.23 -9.00 -24.17
N TYR A 165 0.00 -9.03 -22.86
CA TYR A 165 0.56 -10.17 -22.15
C TYR A 165 1.84 -10.68 -22.84
N ASP A 166 1.84 -11.91 -23.30
CA ASP A 166 2.93 -12.60 -23.98
C ASP A 166 2.85 -12.51 -25.52
N GLN A 167 1.90 -11.75 -26.07
CA GLN A 167 1.62 -11.67 -27.50
C GLN A 167 2.07 -10.33 -28.10
N ILE A 168 2.88 -10.37 -29.17
CA ILE A 168 3.34 -9.18 -29.88
C ILE A 168 2.16 -8.45 -30.54
N ILE A 169 2.13 -7.12 -30.40
CA ILE A 169 1.22 -6.24 -31.12
C ILE A 169 1.94 -5.70 -32.35
N GLU A 170 1.60 -6.23 -33.52
CA GLU A 170 2.24 -5.87 -34.78
C GLU A 170 2.03 -4.39 -35.14
N GLY A 171 3.10 -3.76 -35.64
CA GLY A 171 3.07 -2.38 -36.15
C GLY A 171 3.12 -1.27 -35.09
N VAL A 172 3.28 -1.61 -33.81
CA VAL A 172 3.42 -0.63 -32.72
C VAL A 172 4.89 -0.42 -32.40
N ALA A 173 5.37 0.82 -32.53
CA ALA A 173 6.70 1.20 -32.09
C ALA A 173 6.71 1.49 -30.57
N PRO A 174 7.59 0.85 -29.76
CA PRO A 174 7.59 0.98 -28.30
C PRO A 174 7.72 2.42 -27.78
N ASN A 175 8.47 3.26 -28.49
CA ASN A 175 8.71 4.66 -28.14
C ASN A 175 7.54 5.60 -28.47
N LEU A 176 6.51 5.12 -29.17
CA LEU A 176 5.30 5.90 -29.48
C LEU A 176 4.15 5.62 -28.50
N VAL A 177 4.30 4.64 -27.60
CA VAL A 177 3.27 4.33 -26.61
C VAL A 177 3.01 5.54 -25.71
N ASN A 178 1.77 6.04 -25.74
CA ASN A 178 1.28 7.10 -24.89
C ASN A 178 0.79 6.50 -23.57
N GLU A 179 1.67 6.50 -22.57
CA GLU A 179 1.42 5.95 -21.24
C GLU A 179 0.28 6.66 -20.51
N LYS A 180 0.01 7.95 -20.80
CA LYS A 180 -1.07 8.71 -20.15
C LYS A 180 -2.48 8.29 -20.59
N LEU A 181 -2.59 7.68 -21.77
CA LEU A 181 -3.86 7.21 -22.34
C LEU A 181 -3.96 5.69 -22.38
N THR A 182 -2.87 4.99 -22.06
CA THR A 182 -2.81 3.52 -22.00
C THR A 182 -3.27 3.04 -20.61
N ASN A 183 -4.09 2.00 -20.58
CA ASN A 183 -4.56 1.34 -19.36
C ASN A 183 -4.62 -0.19 -19.58
N GLU A 184 -5.28 -0.94 -18.69
CA GLU A 184 -5.33 -2.41 -18.76
C GLU A 184 -6.06 -2.94 -20.01
N GLU A 185 -6.99 -2.17 -20.54
CA GLU A 185 -7.84 -2.54 -21.67
C GLU A 185 -7.34 -1.94 -22.99
N PHE A 186 -6.92 -0.67 -22.94
CA PHE A 186 -6.52 0.11 -24.12
C PHE A 186 -5.03 0.43 -24.13
N LEU A 187 -4.41 0.27 -25.30
CA LEU A 187 -3.10 0.81 -25.59
C LEU A 187 -3.20 1.87 -26.68
N ASN A 188 -2.49 2.97 -26.47
CA ASN A 188 -2.42 4.09 -27.41
C ASN A 188 -0.98 4.29 -27.88
N ASP A 189 -0.73 4.27 -29.19
CA ASP A 189 0.60 4.49 -29.77
C ASP A 189 0.80 5.91 -30.33
N GLY A 190 0.00 6.87 -29.87
CA GLY A 190 -0.01 8.26 -30.32
C GLY A 190 -0.90 8.53 -31.54
N LYS A 191 -1.25 7.50 -32.32
CA LYS A 191 -2.18 7.62 -33.47
C LYS A 191 -3.31 6.60 -33.40
N ASN A 192 -2.98 5.41 -32.93
CA ASN A 192 -3.79 4.23 -32.98
C ASN A 192 -4.14 3.78 -31.57
N VAL A 193 -5.37 3.32 -31.42
CA VAL A 193 -5.89 2.64 -30.24
C VAL A 193 -5.95 1.14 -30.49
N TYR A 194 -5.54 0.36 -29.51
CA TYR A 194 -5.63 -1.09 -29.48
C TYR A 194 -6.45 -1.48 -28.26
N TYR A 195 -7.41 -2.38 -28.44
CA TYR A 195 -8.20 -2.97 -27.35
C TYR A 195 -7.77 -4.42 -27.20
N LYS A 196 -7.29 -4.78 -25.99
CA LYS A 196 -6.75 -6.11 -25.67
C LYS A 196 -5.79 -6.66 -26.75
N GLY A 197 -4.84 -5.81 -27.16
CA GLY A 197 -3.82 -6.14 -28.17
C GLY A 197 -4.26 -6.08 -29.64
N LYS A 198 -5.52 -5.77 -29.95
CA LYS A 198 -6.02 -5.69 -31.34
C LYS A 198 -6.35 -4.25 -31.72
N ARG A 199 -5.98 -3.85 -32.94
CA ARG A 199 -6.30 -2.50 -33.47
C ARG A 199 -7.81 -2.27 -33.40
N LEU A 200 -8.20 -1.17 -32.76
CA LEU A 200 -9.59 -0.87 -32.48
C LEU A 200 -10.25 -0.14 -33.66
N TYR A 201 -11.37 -0.72 -34.12
CA TYR A 201 -12.25 -0.15 -35.13
C TYR A 201 -13.67 -0.08 -34.60
N TYR A 202 -14.41 0.95 -35.02
CA TYR A 202 -15.83 1.09 -34.73
C TYR A 202 -16.59 1.26 -36.05
N LYS A 203 -17.51 0.32 -36.34
CA LYS A 203 -18.27 0.26 -37.61
C LYS A 203 -17.37 0.41 -38.86
N GLY A 204 -16.18 -0.19 -38.83
CA GLY A 204 -15.20 -0.17 -39.92
C GLY A 204 -14.28 1.07 -39.96
N GLU A 205 -14.47 2.06 -39.09
CA GLU A 205 -13.56 3.21 -38.99
C GLU A 205 -12.54 3.02 -37.88
N ALA A 206 -11.29 3.43 -38.14
CA ALA A 206 -10.26 3.42 -37.12
C ALA A 206 -10.62 4.37 -35.98
N VAL A 207 -10.46 3.90 -34.75
CA VAL A 207 -10.74 4.69 -33.55
C VAL A 207 -9.52 5.48 -33.13
N GLU A 208 -9.76 6.74 -32.76
CA GLU A 208 -8.83 7.66 -32.10
C GLU A 208 -9.30 7.89 -30.67
N GLN A 209 -8.37 7.92 -29.70
CA GLN A 209 -8.68 8.23 -28.31
C GLN A 209 -8.39 9.72 -28.05
N MET A 210 -9.41 10.42 -27.57
CA MET A 210 -9.37 11.85 -27.31
C MET A 210 -8.96 12.11 -25.85
N SER A 211 -9.53 11.33 -24.93
CA SER A 211 -9.21 11.37 -23.50
C SER A 211 -9.29 9.96 -22.92
N TYR A 212 -9.08 9.83 -21.61
CA TYR A 212 -9.10 8.52 -20.94
C TYR A 212 -10.41 7.73 -21.19
N TRP A 213 -11.55 8.41 -21.33
CA TRP A 213 -12.86 7.79 -21.51
C TRP A 213 -13.56 8.09 -22.83
N ILE A 214 -13.04 9.03 -23.64
CA ILE A 214 -13.68 9.49 -24.87
C ILE A 214 -12.84 9.13 -26.09
N PHE A 215 -13.52 8.59 -27.09
CA PHE A 215 -12.96 8.19 -28.37
C PHE A 215 -13.75 8.83 -29.49
N LYS A 216 -13.18 8.82 -30.70
CA LYS A 216 -13.89 9.25 -31.90
C LYS A 216 -13.47 8.43 -33.11
N THR A 217 -14.28 8.58 -34.15
CA THR A 217 -13.98 8.23 -35.53
C THR A 217 -14.23 9.48 -36.39
N SER A 218 -14.29 9.34 -37.72
CA SER A 218 -14.67 10.46 -38.57
C SER A 218 -16.18 10.78 -38.49
N LYS A 219 -17.00 9.82 -38.03
CA LYS A 219 -18.47 9.91 -38.00
C LYS A 219 -19.10 9.84 -36.61
N TYR A 220 -18.37 9.34 -35.60
CA TYR A 220 -18.91 9.04 -34.28
C TYR A 220 -18.05 9.61 -33.16
N VAL A 221 -18.69 10.09 -32.09
CA VAL A 221 -18.06 10.32 -30.78
C VAL A 221 -18.53 9.21 -29.84
N LEU A 222 -17.58 8.58 -29.15
CA LEU A 222 -17.78 7.35 -28.42
C LEU A 222 -17.33 7.52 -26.96
N GLY A 223 -18.11 6.99 -26.03
CA GLY A 223 -17.75 6.90 -24.61
C GLY A 223 -17.46 5.47 -24.20
N TYR A 224 -16.48 5.28 -23.31
CA TYR A 224 -16.25 3.98 -22.68
C TYR A 224 -17.33 3.68 -21.64
N ASN A 225 -17.92 2.49 -21.72
CA ASN A 225 -19.00 2.03 -20.85
C ASN A 225 -18.95 0.51 -20.74
N ASP A 226 -17.97 -0.01 -20.01
CA ASP A 226 -17.84 -1.44 -19.73
C ASP A 226 -18.57 -1.82 -18.43
N ARG A 227 -19.89 -2.00 -18.54
CA ARG A 227 -20.64 -2.61 -17.44
C ARG A 227 -20.23 -4.08 -17.38
N GLU A 228 -19.34 -4.43 -16.46
CA GLU A 228 -19.05 -5.83 -16.13
C GLU A 228 -20.37 -6.61 -16.02
N GLY A 229 -20.56 -7.58 -16.92
CA GLY A 229 -21.67 -8.55 -16.81
C GLY A 229 -22.56 -8.75 -18.03
N ASP A 230 -22.36 -8.04 -19.15
CA ASP A 230 -23.19 -8.27 -20.34
C ASP A 230 -22.37 -8.38 -21.64
N GLU A 231 -22.01 -9.61 -22.01
CA GLU A 231 -21.28 -9.94 -23.26
C GLU A 231 -21.98 -9.44 -24.54
N LYS A 232 -23.25 -9.00 -24.44
CA LYS A 232 -24.02 -8.45 -25.56
C LYS A 232 -23.87 -6.94 -25.76
N HIS A 233 -23.31 -6.19 -24.82
CA HIS A 233 -23.16 -4.73 -24.95
C HIS A 233 -21.79 -4.36 -25.50
N SER A 234 -21.77 -3.46 -26.49
CA SER A 234 -20.54 -2.84 -26.97
C SER A 234 -19.94 -1.98 -25.84
N PHE A 235 -18.69 -2.25 -25.46
CA PHE A 235 -17.95 -1.49 -24.43
C PHE A 235 -17.72 -0.02 -24.82
N LEU A 236 -17.93 0.32 -26.10
CA LEU A 236 -18.08 1.69 -26.58
C LEU A 236 -19.54 1.98 -26.88
N ILE A 237 -20.04 3.10 -26.36
CA ILE A 237 -21.36 3.63 -26.69
C ILE A 237 -21.21 4.90 -27.54
N GLU A 238 -22.10 5.07 -28.52
CA GLU A 238 -22.21 6.32 -29.27
C GLU A 238 -22.86 7.39 -28.37
N LEU A 239 -22.25 8.57 -28.31
CA LEU A 239 -22.76 9.71 -27.56
C LEU A 239 -23.61 10.56 -28.48
N TYR A 240 -24.93 10.42 -28.37
CA TYR A 240 -25.91 11.05 -29.26
C TYR A 240 -26.61 12.26 -28.65
N SER A 241 -26.47 12.48 -27.34
CA SER A 241 -27.13 13.61 -26.67
C SER A 241 -26.70 14.98 -27.21
N GLU A 242 -25.61 15.05 -27.97
CA GLU A 242 -25.05 16.27 -28.51
C GLU A 242 -24.72 16.17 -30.01
N PRO A 243 -25.10 17.16 -30.85
CA PRO A 243 -24.61 17.29 -32.22
C PRO A 243 -23.16 17.79 -32.25
N PHE A 244 -22.20 16.92 -31.95
CA PHE A 244 -20.77 17.23 -32.03
C PHE A 244 -20.35 17.60 -33.47
N ASP A 245 -19.60 18.70 -33.62
CA ASP A 245 -18.86 18.96 -34.85
C ASP A 245 -17.53 18.19 -34.83
N ILE A 246 -17.60 16.91 -35.19
CA ILE A 246 -16.48 15.95 -35.12
C ILE A 246 -15.20 16.45 -35.82
N PRO A 247 -15.25 17.10 -37.01
CA PRO A 247 -14.04 17.58 -37.67
C PRO A 247 -13.27 18.63 -36.88
N THR A 248 -13.95 19.45 -36.06
CA THR A 248 -13.31 20.48 -35.23
C THR A 248 -13.21 20.11 -33.75
N LEU A 249 -13.75 18.96 -33.37
CA LEU A 249 -13.74 18.46 -32.00
C LEU A 249 -12.31 18.18 -31.53
N ARG A 250 -11.91 18.84 -30.45
CA ARG A 250 -10.60 18.71 -29.83
C ARG A 250 -10.70 18.71 -28.31
N VAL A 251 -9.67 18.15 -27.67
CA VAL A 251 -9.57 18.07 -26.21
C VAL A 251 -8.95 19.34 -25.67
N LEU A 252 -9.56 19.90 -24.61
CA LEU A 252 -8.94 20.95 -23.80
C LEU A 252 -8.18 20.34 -22.62
N ASN A 253 -8.78 19.35 -21.97
CA ASN A 253 -8.17 18.49 -20.96
C ASN A 253 -9.06 17.23 -20.76
N ASN A 254 -8.72 16.36 -19.79
CA ASN A 254 -9.46 15.12 -19.55
C ASN A 254 -10.96 15.29 -19.24
N SER A 255 -11.40 16.49 -18.83
CA SER A 255 -12.80 16.77 -18.49
C SER A 255 -13.51 17.70 -19.46
N TYR A 256 -12.81 18.34 -20.41
CA TYR A 256 -13.42 19.28 -21.33
C TYR A 256 -13.03 19.04 -22.78
N LEU A 257 -14.05 19.00 -23.64
CA LEU A 257 -13.93 18.97 -25.10
C LEU A 257 -14.54 20.23 -25.69
N ILE A 258 -14.07 20.64 -26.86
CA ILE A 258 -14.59 21.81 -27.57
C ILE A 258 -14.65 21.51 -29.06
N ASP A 259 -15.68 22.01 -29.71
CA ASP A 259 -15.76 22.11 -31.18
C ASP A 259 -16.05 23.55 -31.61
N LYS A 260 -16.21 23.80 -32.91
CA LYS A 260 -16.45 25.15 -33.44
C LYS A 260 -17.74 25.83 -32.95
N ASN A 261 -18.66 25.08 -32.35
CA ASN A 261 -19.99 25.54 -31.93
C ASN A 261 -20.20 25.46 -30.41
N HIS A 262 -19.57 24.50 -29.73
CA HIS A 262 -19.94 24.10 -28.38
C HIS A 262 -18.73 23.73 -27.50
N LEU A 263 -18.91 23.93 -26.19
CA LEU A 263 -18.03 23.45 -25.13
C LEU A 263 -18.73 22.33 -24.38
N TYR A 264 -18.02 21.26 -24.06
CA TYR A 264 -18.56 20.08 -23.41
C TYR A 264 -17.78 19.75 -22.15
N TYR A 265 -18.49 19.43 -21.07
CA TYR A 265 -17.91 18.83 -19.88
C TYR A 265 -18.14 17.32 -19.92
N MET A 266 -17.06 16.57 -20.07
CA MET A 266 -16.99 15.14 -19.90
C MET A 266 -16.76 14.84 -18.42
N SER A 267 -17.73 14.18 -17.79
CA SER A 267 -17.54 13.71 -16.43
C SER A 267 -16.33 12.77 -16.38
N ALA A 268 -15.42 13.00 -15.43
CA ALA A 268 -14.31 12.08 -15.18
C ALA A 268 -14.77 10.75 -14.51
N HIS A 269 -16.08 10.57 -14.31
CA HIS A 269 -16.66 9.39 -13.68
C HIS A 269 -16.93 8.27 -14.69
N TYR A 270 -16.64 7.06 -14.25
CA TYR A 270 -16.97 5.82 -14.92
C TYR A 270 -18.22 5.18 -14.28
N PRO A 271 -19.15 4.60 -15.07
CA PRO A 271 -19.24 4.64 -16.53
C PRO A 271 -19.75 5.99 -17.07
N ILE A 272 -19.47 6.30 -18.35
CA ILE A 272 -20.04 7.48 -19.00
C ILE A 272 -21.53 7.24 -19.30
N TRP A 273 -22.38 8.17 -18.86
CA TRP A 273 -23.79 8.24 -19.24
C TRP A 273 -24.04 9.43 -20.18
N ASP A 274 -24.79 9.18 -21.26
CA ASP A 274 -25.16 10.17 -22.29
C ASP A 274 -26.25 11.15 -21.79
N ASN A 275 -25.96 11.88 -20.70
CA ASN A 275 -26.91 12.75 -19.98
C ASN A 275 -26.85 14.22 -20.46
N GLY A 276 -26.41 14.46 -21.69
CA GLY A 276 -26.06 15.78 -22.19
C GLY A 276 -24.78 16.31 -21.56
N PHE A 277 -23.93 16.94 -22.35
CA PHE A 277 -22.58 17.32 -21.94
C PHE A 277 -22.28 18.80 -22.10
N ARG A 278 -23.10 19.50 -22.88
CA ARG A 278 -22.86 20.87 -23.26
C ARG A 278 -22.85 21.83 -22.06
N LEU A 279 -21.90 22.76 -22.08
CA LEU A 279 -21.99 24.02 -21.38
C LEU A 279 -22.62 25.04 -22.33
N PHE A 280 -23.76 25.60 -21.93
CA PHE A 280 -24.44 26.64 -22.70
C PHE A 280 -23.72 27.98 -22.48
N VAL A 281 -22.74 28.25 -23.33
CA VAL A 281 -21.95 29.50 -23.37
C VAL A 281 -22.05 30.15 -24.76
N PRO A 282 -21.92 31.48 -24.87
CA PRO A 282 -21.93 32.17 -26.17
C PRO A 282 -20.80 31.68 -27.08
N LYS A 283 -21.10 31.53 -28.38
CA LYS A 283 -20.14 30.99 -29.37
C LYS A 283 -18.92 31.88 -29.51
N GLU A 284 -19.10 33.19 -29.35
CA GLU A 284 -18.05 34.21 -29.47
C GLU A 284 -16.97 34.04 -28.39
N GLU A 285 -17.36 33.52 -27.21
CA GLU A 285 -16.45 33.29 -26.08
C GLU A 285 -15.63 32.01 -26.20
N LEU A 286 -15.98 31.10 -27.12
CA LEU A 286 -15.25 29.84 -27.34
C LEU A 286 -13.81 30.05 -27.82
N SER A 287 -13.52 31.23 -28.37
CA SER A 287 -12.18 31.65 -28.81
C SER A 287 -11.23 31.96 -27.64
N SER A 288 -11.76 32.22 -26.44
CA SER A 288 -10.99 32.67 -25.27
C SER A 288 -11.30 31.82 -24.03
N ILE A 289 -10.91 30.55 -24.07
CA ILE A 289 -11.13 29.58 -23.00
C ILE A 289 -9.82 29.26 -22.27
N ARG A 290 -9.87 29.20 -20.94
CA ARG A 290 -8.81 28.60 -20.10
C ARG A 290 -9.38 27.41 -19.35
N ALA A 291 -8.88 26.22 -19.66
CA ALA A 291 -9.36 24.97 -19.08
C ALA A 291 -8.37 24.41 -18.04
N PHE A 292 -8.91 23.89 -16.96
CA PHE A 292 -8.23 23.23 -15.84
C PHE A 292 -8.98 21.93 -15.50
N THR A 293 -8.40 21.03 -14.70
CA THR A 293 -8.88 19.64 -14.52
C THR A 293 -10.39 19.49 -14.38
N GLU A 294 -11.06 20.21 -13.47
CA GLU A 294 -12.53 20.22 -13.37
C GLU A 294 -13.14 21.62 -13.53
N PHE A 295 -12.34 22.60 -13.96
CA PHE A 295 -12.77 23.99 -14.09
C PHE A 295 -12.51 24.55 -15.47
N VAL A 296 -13.37 25.44 -15.92
CA VAL A 296 -13.15 26.17 -17.18
C VAL A 296 -13.54 27.62 -16.99
N VAL A 297 -12.72 28.52 -17.51
CA VAL A 297 -13.02 29.95 -17.55
C VAL A 297 -13.45 30.29 -18.96
N VAL A 298 -14.67 30.83 -19.07
CA VAL A 298 -15.28 31.28 -20.33
C VAL A 298 -15.72 32.72 -20.12
N GLY A 299 -15.15 33.64 -20.88
CA GLY A 299 -15.36 35.08 -20.70
C GLY A 299 -15.05 35.54 -19.26
N SER A 300 -16.05 36.13 -18.60
CA SER A 300 -15.96 36.61 -17.22
C SER A 300 -16.43 35.60 -16.16
N THR A 301 -16.69 34.34 -16.55
CA THR A 301 -17.29 33.33 -15.66
C THR A 301 -16.37 32.14 -15.49
N VAL A 302 -16.16 31.72 -14.24
CA VAL A 302 -15.55 30.43 -13.90
C VAL A 302 -16.66 29.39 -13.80
N TYR A 303 -16.47 28.23 -14.38
CA TYR A 303 -17.36 27.08 -14.22
C TYR A 303 -16.61 25.98 -13.50
N HIS A 304 -17.23 25.38 -12.49
CA HIS A 304 -16.85 24.06 -11.97
C HIS A 304 -17.76 23.03 -12.62
N LYS A 305 -17.18 22.08 -13.35
CA LYS A 305 -17.94 21.14 -14.18
C LYS A 305 -18.82 21.90 -15.18
N ARG A 306 -20.14 21.87 -14.99
CA ARG A 306 -21.13 22.64 -15.79
C ARG A 306 -21.71 23.84 -15.06
N LYS A 307 -21.38 24.03 -13.77
CA LYS A 307 -22.01 25.02 -12.91
C LYS A 307 -21.18 26.30 -12.84
N PRO A 308 -21.78 27.49 -13.04
CA PRO A 308 -21.07 28.75 -12.89
C PRO A 308 -20.76 29.04 -11.42
N GLU A 309 -19.52 29.41 -11.13
CA GLU A 309 -18.97 29.71 -9.81
C GLU A 309 -18.68 31.20 -9.68
N LYS A 310 -19.60 31.93 -9.02
CA LYS A 310 -19.53 33.41 -8.89
C LYS A 310 -18.48 33.90 -7.88
N ARG A 311 -17.99 33.02 -7.01
CA ARG A 311 -17.02 33.38 -5.96
C ARG A 311 -15.66 33.77 -6.53
N TYR A 312 -15.28 33.15 -7.64
CA TYR A 312 -13.97 33.28 -8.23
C TYR A 312 -13.91 34.49 -9.16
N ASP A 313 -12.77 35.16 -9.16
CA ASP A 313 -12.45 36.17 -10.16
C ASP A 313 -11.92 35.50 -11.43
N ALA A 314 -12.74 35.45 -12.48
CA ALA A 314 -12.41 34.77 -13.73
C ALA A 314 -11.09 35.24 -14.33
N ALA A 315 -10.84 36.54 -14.42
CA ALA A 315 -9.63 37.10 -15.04
C ALA A 315 -8.34 36.60 -14.38
N THR A 316 -8.38 36.28 -13.09
CA THR A 316 -7.21 35.92 -12.30
C THR A 316 -7.21 34.49 -11.77
N PHE A 317 -8.26 33.73 -12.05
CA PHE A 317 -8.44 32.35 -11.63
C PHE A 317 -7.31 31.44 -12.12
N GLY A 318 -6.86 30.57 -11.22
CA GLY A 318 -5.93 29.49 -11.46
C GLY A 318 -6.12 28.36 -10.45
N ILE A 319 -5.44 27.25 -10.71
CA ILE A 319 -5.46 26.04 -9.90
C ILE A 319 -4.02 25.65 -9.61
N ILE A 320 -3.77 25.14 -8.41
CA ILE A 320 -2.46 24.57 -8.06
C ILE A 320 -2.25 23.32 -8.93
N PRO A 321 -1.14 23.21 -9.69
CA PRO A 321 -0.88 22.06 -10.55
C PRO A 321 -1.10 20.73 -9.80
N GLU A 322 -1.73 19.75 -10.46
CA GLU A 322 -2.06 18.42 -9.92
C GLU A 322 -3.05 18.39 -8.73
N HIS A 323 -3.27 19.53 -8.06
CA HIS A 323 -4.13 19.66 -6.89
C HIS A 323 -5.38 20.49 -7.20
N HIS A 324 -6.29 19.93 -7.99
CA HIS A 324 -7.50 20.61 -8.47
C HIS A 324 -8.44 21.12 -7.37
N TYR A 325 -8.34 20.57 -6.15
CA TYR A 325 -9.06 21.00 -4.96
C TYR A 325 -8.52 22.30 -4.35
N TYR A 326 -7.36 22.78 -4.81
CA TYR A 326 -6.81 24.09 -4.45
C TYR A 326 -6.88 25.08 -5.61
N GLN A 327 -7.66 26.14 -5.41
CA GLN A 327 -7.85 27.21 -6.39
C GLN A 327 -7.28 28.52 -5.85
N TYR A 328 -6.97 29.45 -6.74
CA TYR A 328 -6.59 30.80 -6.35
C TYR A 328 -7.05 31.82 -7.38
N ASP A 329 -7.24 33.05 -6.92
CA ASP A 329 -7.51 34.22 -7.74
C ASP A 329 -6.99 35.48 -7.03
N LYS A 330 -7.27 36.68 -7.55
CA LYS A 330 -6.83 37.95 -6.93
C LYS A 330 -7.38 38.19 -5.52
N ARG A 331 -8.45 37.51 -5.12
CA ARG A 331 -9.10 37.66 -3.82
C ARG A 331 -8.52 36.70 -2.80
N GLY A 332 -7.94 35.57 -3.21
CA GLY A 332 -7.18 34.71 -2.29
C GLY A 332 -6.88 33.30 -2.81
N ILE A 333 -6.55 32.41 -1.87
CA ILE A 333 -6.30 30.99 -2.09
C ILE A 333 -7.40 30.21 -1.37
N TYR A 334 -7.87 29.13 -2.00
CA TYR A 334 -9.06 28.39 -1.62
C TYR A 334 -8.79 26.89 -1.63
N ASN A 335 -9.37 26.18 -0.67
CA ASN A 335 -9.60 24.75 -0.72
C ASN A 335 -11.12 24.56 -0.81
N TRP A 336 -11.63 24.32 -2.03
CA TRP A 336 -13.05 24.35 -2.33
C TRP A 336 -13.72 25.64 -1.79
N ASP A 337 -14.65 25.51 -0.85
CA ASP A 337 -15.40 26.60 -0.22
C ASP A 337 -14.59 27.33 0.87
N LYS A 338 -13.49 26.74 1.34
CA LYS A 338 -12.67 27.30 2.41
C LYS A 338 -11.59 28.22 1.85
N LYS A 339 -11.71 29.52 2.10
CA LYS A 339 -10.62 30.48 1.87
C LYS A 339 -9.53 30.30 2.92
N LEU A 340 -8.27 30.17 2.49
CA LEU A 340 -7.12 30.02 3.39
C LEU A 340 -6.83 31.33 4.16
N PRO A 341 -6.33 31.25 5.41
CA PRO A 341 -6.30 32.37 6.37
C PRO A 341 -5.18 33.40 6.14
N PHE A 342 -4.59 33.44 4.95
CA PHE A 342 -3.55 34.39 4.60
C PHE A 342 -4.05 35.84 4.62
N ARG A 343 -3.15 36.78 4.93
CA ARG A 343 -3.36 38.21 4.68
C ARG A 343 -2.95 38.53 3.24
N TYR A 344 -3.93 38.65 2.35
CA TYR A 344 -3.73 38.93 0.93
C TYR A 344 -3.48 40.42 0.70
N LYS A 345 -2.21 40.80 0.47
CA LYS A 345 -1.82 42.18 0.11
C LYS A 345 -1.54 42.34 -1.38
N LYS A 346 -0.99 41.31 -2.00
CA LYS A 346 -0.77 41.21 -3.45
C LYS A 346 -1.71 40.14 -4.01
N ARG A 347 -1.90 40.17 -5.32
CA ARG A 347 -2.59 39.08 -6.02
C ARG A 347 -1.78 37.80 -5.87
N PRO A 348 -2.38 36.67 -5.44
CA PRO A 348 -1.77 35.36 -5.55
C PRO A 348 -1.43 34.99 -7.00
N GLU A 349 -0.17 34.61 -7.23
CA GLU A 349 0.37 34.13 -8.49
C GLU A 349 1.27 32.92 -8.22
N TYR A 350 0.81 31.74 -8.61
CA TYR A 350 1.56 30.49 -8.43
C TYR A 350 2.91 30.56 -9.15
N GLY A 351 3.98 30.13 -8.47
CA GLY A 351 5.35 30.20 -8.97
C GLY A 351 6.04 31.56 -8.78
N LYS A 352 5.32 32.60 -8.31
CA LYS A 352 5.91 33.92 -8.01
C LYS A 352 5.85 34.26 -6.52
N ASN A 353 4.65 34.46 -5.99
CA ASN A 353 4.40 34.79 -4.60
C ASN A 353 3.49 33.78 -3.91
N LEU A 354 3.07 32.73 -4.62
CA LEU A 354 2.33 31.58 -4.11
C LEU A 354 3.05 30.30 -4.52
N PHE A 355 3.28 29.41 -3.57
CA PHE A 355 3.86 28.08 -3.77
C PHE A 355 3.11 27.05 -2.92
N TYR A 356 3.07 25.81 -3.38
CA TYR A 356 2.58 24.66 -2.62
C TYR A 356 3.67 23.59 -2.64
N ILE A 357 3.95 23.02 -1.47
CA ILE A 357 4.99 22.02 -1.26
C ILE A 357 4.29 20.71 -0.92
N ASP A 358 4.11 19.86 -1.92
CA ASP A 358 3.27 18.64 -1.87
C ASP A 358 3.70 17.70 -0.73
N GLU A 359 5.00 17.42 -0.63
CA GLU A 359 5.57 16.53 0.40
C GLU A 359 5.29 16.96 1.85
N LYS A 360 4.88 18.22 2.05
CA LYS A 360 4.64 18.83 3.36
C LYS A 360 3.24 19.40 3.53
N ASP A 361 2.35 19.25 2.55
CA ASP A 361 1.01 19.88 2.54
C ASP A 361 1.04 21.37 2.92
N LEU A 362 2.04 22.09 2.40
CA LEU A 362 2.40 23.43 2.87
C LEU A 362 2.17 24.48 1.78
N PHE A 363 1.33 25.47 2.10
CA PHE A 363 1.21 26.68 1.31
C PHE A 363 2.20 27.74 1.78
N ILE A 364 2.86 28.39 0.83
CA ILE A 364 3.65 29.58 1.06
C ILE A 364 3.06 30.71 0.23
N TYR A 365 2.69 31.80 0.88
CA TYR A 365 2.19 33.01 0.22
C TYR A 365 2.90 34.25 0.78
N GLU A 366 3.68 34.92 -0.07
CA GLU A 366 4.59 36.00 0.31
C GLU A 366 5.50 35.58 1.50
N ASN A 367 5.36 36.23 2.64
CA ASN A 367 6.09 35.96 3.89
C ASN A 367 5.24 35.21 4.92
N GLN A 368 4.26 34.44 4.44
CA GLN A 368 3.32 33.67 5.27
C GLN A 368 3.35 32.21 4.82
N ALA A 369 3.14 31.30 5.76
CA ALA A 369 3.05 29.87 5.45
C ALA A 369 1.88 29.23 6.20
N TYR A 370 1.19 28.30 5.56
CA TYR A 370 0.03 27.62 6.11
C TYR A 370 0.08 26.13 5.80
N TYR A 371 0.19 25.33 6.86
CA TYR A 371 0.07 23.88 6.81
C TYR A 371 -1.39 23.51 7.08
N TYR A 372 -2.01 22.80 6.14
CA TYR A 372 -3.40 22.36 6.27
C TYR A 372 -3.46 20.96 6.88
N ASN A 373 -4.12 20.84 8.03
CA ASN A 373 -4.47 19.56 8.66
C ASN A 373 -5.82 19.74 9.39
N TYR A 374 -6.69 18.73 9.31
CA TYR A 374 -8.07 18.79 9.82
C TYR A 374 -8.11 19.19 11.30
N ASP A 375 -7.22 18.62 12.12
CA ASP A 375 -7.19 18.85 13.57
C ASP A 375 -6.02 19.76 14.03
N ASN A 376 -4.98 19.91 13.20
CA ASN A 376 -3.73 20.57 13.62
C ASN A 376 -3.12 21.47 12.54
N SER A 377 -3.93 22.32 11.91
CA SER A 377 -3.45 23.32 10.94
C SER A 377 -2.51 24.34 11.60
N ILE A 378 -1.39 24.65 10.95
CA ILE A 378 -0.41 25.63 11.46
C ILE A 378 -0.37 26.83 10.53
N TYR A 379 -0.41 28.04 11.10
CA TYR A 379 -0.32 29.28 10.34
C TYR A 379 0.79 30.18 10.88
N ALA A 380 1.77 30.47 10.04
CA ALA A 380 2.87 31.39 10.33
C ALA A 380 2.74 32.69 9.54
N LYS A 381 3.05 33.80 10.21
CA LYS A 381 3.08 35.15 9.64
C LYS A 381 4.48 35.74 9.79
N ASN A 382 4.85 36.66 8.90
CA ASN A 382 6.08 37.45 8.97
C ASN A 382 7.38 36.60 8.96
N LEU A 383 7.40 35.54 8.17
CA LEU A 383 8.61 34.74 7.95
C LEU A 383 9.69 35.55 7.24
N THR A 384 10.94 35.35 7.60
CA THR A 384 12.08 35.97 6.91
C THR A 384 12.29 35.32 5.54
N SER A 385 12.98 36.00 4.61
CA SER A 385 13.30 35.41 3.30
C SER A 385 14.07 34.10 3.44
N GLN A 386 14.98 34.00 4.42
CA GLN A 386 15.74 32.77 4.70
C GLN A 386 14.82 31.62 5.15
N GLN A 387 13.85 31.92 6.03
CA GLN A 387 12.86 30.95 6.48
C GLN A 387 11.99 30.43 5.33
N ILE A 388 11.57 31.31 4.42
CA ILE A 388 10.79 30.94 3.23
C ILE A 388 11.60 30.02 2.31
N GLU A 389 12.86 30.34 2.04
CA GLU A 389 13.72 29.51 1.20
C GLU A 389 13.98 28.12 1.81
N ILE A 390 14.12 28.02 3.13
CA ILE A 390 14.22 26.73 3.83
C ILE A 390 12.96 25.88 3.61
N LEU A 391 11.77 26.48 3.72
CA LEU A 391 10.51 25.75 3.51
C LEU A 391 10.34 25.31 2.05
N LYS A 392 10.74 26.15 1.09
CA LYS A 392 10.67 25.80 -0.35
C LYS A 392 11.55 24.63 -0.74
N GLN A 393 12.63 24.35 -0.01
CA GLN A 393 13.47 23.18 -0.25
C GLN A 393 12.76 21.85 0.05
N GLY A 394 11.59 21.87 0.69
CA GLY A 394 10.80 20.67 0.99
C GLY A 394 11.35 19.80 2.12
N LYS A 395 12.59 20.02 2.59
CA LYS A 395 13.22 19.19 3.64
C LYS A 395 12.70 19.45 5.05
N THR A 396 12.34 20.70 5.36
CA THR A 396 11.97 21.15 6.71
C THR A 396 10.48 21.43 6.79
N SER A 397 9.79 20.91 7.83
CA SER A 397 8.37 21.22 8.02
C SER A 397 8.18 22.62 8.63
N LEU A 398 6.99 23.20 8.45
CA LEU A 398 6.65 24.46 9.11
C LEU A 398 6.72 24.36 10.64
N LYS A 399 6.37 23.20 11.20
CA LYS A 399 6.43 22.95 12.65
C LYS A 399 7.87 23.00 13.17
N ASP A 400 8.80 22.37 12.46
CA ASP A 400 10.22 22.34 12.83
C ASP A 400 10.84 23.74 12.73
N LEU A 401 10.49 24.50 11.69
CA LEU A 401 10.98 25.86 11.50
C LEU A 401 10.53 26.82 12.62
N LEU A 402 9.28 26.70 13.07
CA LEU A 402 8.72 27.54 14.14
C LEU A 402 9.18 27.10 15.54
N SER A 403 9.71 25.88 15.66
CA SER A 403 10.27 25.32 16.89
C SER A 403 11.77 24.99 16.71
N PRO A 404 12.63 25.99 16.43
CA PRO A 404 14.05 25.76 16.12
C PRO A 404 14.85 25.17 17.31
N HIS A 405 14.23 25.05 18.48
CA HIS A 405 14.78 24.43 19.70
C HIS A 405 14.22 23.03 19.98
N LYS A 406 14.03 22.21 18.95
CA LYS A 406 14.30 20.79 19.13
C LYS A 406 15.70 20.54 18.60
N GLU A 407 16.57 20.08 19.51
CA GLU A 407 17.92 19.62 19.22
C GLU A 407 17.95 18.82 17.90
N PRO A 408 19.08 18.81 17.17
CA PRO A 408 19.21 18.03 15.94
C PRO A 408 18.66 16.63 16.21
N PRO A 409 17.98 15.97 15.24
CA PRO A 409 17.41 14.66 15.48
C PRO A 409 18.52 13.76 16.02
N GLN A 410 18.51 13.59 17.35
CA GLN A 410 19.37 12.69 18.08
C GLN A 410 19.24 11.35 17.37
N LYS A 411 20.33 10.58 17.26
CA LYS A 411 20.32 9.28 16.56
C LYS A 411 19.15 8.45 17.08
N LYS A 412 18.02 8.51 16.36
CA LYS A 412 16.75 7.95 16.75
C LYS A 412 16.62 6.66 15.98
N GLU A 413 17.01 5.59 16.64
CA GLU A 413 16.80 4.24 16.14
C GLU A 413 15.33 3.90 16.41
N LYS A 414 14.51 3.91 15.36
CA LYS A 414 13.10 3.55 15.46
C LYS A 414 12.98 2.03 15.42
N TYR A 415 12.21 1.48 16.34
CA TYR A 415 11.75 0.10 16.28
C TYR A 415 10.38 0.09 15.62
N TYR A 416 9.34 -0.34 16.36
CA TYR A 416 7.99 -0.44 15.86
C TYR A 416 7.07 0.64 16.45
N HIS A 417 6.15 1.18 15.64
CA HIS A 417 5.18 2.19 16.06
C HIS A 417 5.82 3.42 16.73
N ASN A 418 5.57 3.65 18.02
CA ASN A 418 6.11 4.75 18.81
C ASN A 418 7.24 4.31 19.76
N LEU A 419 7.79 3.10 19.60
CA LEU A 419 8.96 2.59 20.32
C LEU A 419 10.26 2.98 19.59
N TYR A 420 11.19 3.61 20.30
CA TYR A 420 12.48 4.04 19.75
C TYR A 420 13.58 4.14 20.81
N LYS A 421 14.83 4.07 20.36
CA LYS A 421 16.02 4.38 21.14
C LYS A 421 16.57 5.75 20.77
N MET A 422 16.91 6.54 21.77
CA MET A 422 17.48 7.88 21.63
C MET A 422 18.43 8.11 22.80
N ASP A 423 19.65 8.58 22.51
CA ASP A 423 20.69 8.87 23.52
C ASP A 423 20.95 7.75 24.53
N GLY A 424 20.94 6.50 24.06
CA GLY A 424 21.18 5.36 24.94
C GLY A 424 20.03 5.05 25.89
N HIS A 425 18.82 5.51 25.58
CA HIS A 425 17.61 5.24 26.35
C HIS A 425 16.47 4.76 25.45
N ILE A 426 15.58 3.93 26.00
CA ILE A 426 14.38 3.43 25.31
C ILE A 426 13.18 4.31 25.66
N TYR A 427 12.39 4.66 24.64
CA TYR A 427 11.19 5.48 24.78
C TYR A 427 10.00 4.80 24.10
N ILE A 428 8.83 4.92 24.73
CA ILE A 428 7.54 4.63 24.08
C ILE A 428 6.76 5.95 24.07
N GLY A 429 6.45 6.46 22.88
CA GLY A 429 5.88 7.81 22.73
C GLY A 429 6.84 8.87 23.28
N GLU A 430 6.39 9.64 24.28
CA GLU A 430 7.24 10.62 24.96
C GLU A 430 7.80 10.10 26.30
N LYS A 431 7.47 8.85 26.67
CA LYS A 431 7.78 8.28 27.98
C LYS A 431 9.08 7.46 27.97
N LEU A 432 10.04 7.91 28.77
CA LEU A 432 11.29 7.21 29.05
C LEU A 432 11.04 5.90 29.82
N GLN A 433 11.62 4.81 29.32
CA GLN A 433 11.59 3.48 29.94
C GLN A 433 12.84 3.32 30.82
N LYS A 434 12.67 3.53 32.13
CA LYS A 434 13.80 3.73 33.07
C LYS A 434 14.55 2.45 33.42
N ASP A 435 13.88 1.29 33.42
CA ASP A 435 14.48 0.01 33.83
C ASP A 435 14.77 -0.91 32.64
N VAL A 436 14.99 -0.32 31.46
CA VAL A 436 15.37 -1.03 30.24
C VAL A 436 16.84 -0.72 29.93
N ASP A 437 17.66 -1.76 29.85
CA ASP A 437 19.05 -1.65 29.43
C ASP A 437 19.11 -1.45 27.92
N ALA A 438 19.10 -0.18 27.51
CA ALA A 438 19.11 0.19 26.10
C ALA A 438 20.38 -0.26 25.35
N ALA A 439 21.48 -0.55 26.05
CA ALA A 439 22.73 -0.98 25.42
C ALA A 439 22.64 -2.41 24.89
N THR A 440 21.87 -3.26 25.56
CA THR A 440 21.63 -4.66 25.20
C THR A 440 20.21 -4.92 24.68
N PHE A 441 19.40 -3.88 24.55
CA PHE A 441 18.04 -3.97 24.03
C PHE A 441 18.01 -4.41 22.58
N GLU A 442 17.33 -5.53 22.31
CA GLU A 442 17.21 -6.12 20.99
C GLU A 442 15.81 -6.67 20.72
N TYR A 443 15.47 -6.71 19.43
CA TYR A 443 14.24 -7.33 18.93
C TYR A 443 14.39 -8.84 18.84
N ILE A 444 13.33 -9.59 19.22
CA ILE A 444 13.28 -11.05 19.13
C ILE A 444 12.40 -11.49 17.96
N THR A 445 11.09 -11.36 18.10
CA THR A 445 10.06 -11.65 17.09
C THR A 445 8.75 -10.96 17.49
N ASP A 446 7.89 -10.69 16.51
CA ASP A 446 6.59 -10.04 16.67
C ASP A 446 6.63 -8.77 17.54
N TYR A 447 6.11 -8.83 18.76
CA TYR A 447 6.10 -7.72 19.72
C TYR A 447 7.04 -7.95 20.91
N PHE A 448 7.93 -8.94 20.83
CA PHE A 448 8.86 -9.28 21.90
C PHE A 448 10.24 -8.65 21.68
N TYR A 449 10.75 -8.08 22.77
CA TYR A 449 12.08 -7.51 22.88
C TYR A 449 12.75 -8.07 24.13
N LYS A 450 14.07 -8.00 24.21
CA LYS A 450 14.78 -8.26 25.46
C LYS A 450 15.93 -7.31 25.64
N ASP A 451 16.39 -7.21 26.87
CA ASP A 451 17.74 -6.77 27.18
C ASP A 451 18.47 -7.88 27.94
N LYS A 452 19.66 -7.60 28.48
CA LYS A 452 20.43 -8.59 29.24
C LYS A 452 19.76 -9.09 30.53
N ASN A 453 18.75 -8.37 31.04
CA ASN A 453 18.10 -8.63 32.33
C ASN A 453 16.68 -9.18 32.16
N HIS A 454 15.93 -8.69 31.18
CA HIS A 454 14.48 -8.89 31.08
C HIS A 454 14.00 -9.11 29.64
N VAL A 455 12.85 -9.76 29.53
CA VAL A 455 12.08 -9.90 28.30
C VAL A 455 10.82 -9.04 28.40
N TYR A 456 10.48 -8.35 27.33
CA TYR A 456 9.38 -7.41 27.26
C TYR A 456 8.44 -7.79 26.12
N TYR A 457 7.16 -7.89 26.42
CA TYR A 457 6.10 -7.84 25.42
C TYR A 457 5.65 -6.39 25.26
N TYR A 458 5.75 -5.86 24.04
CA TYR A 458 5.31 -4.52 23.69
C TYR A 458 3.81 -4.52 23.38
N ASP A 459 3.00 -4.18 24.39
CA ASP A 459 1.57 -4.03 24.21
C ASP A 459 1.25 -2.64 23.65
N ARG A 460 1.01 -2.60 22.34
CA ARG A 460 0.60 -1.38 21.63
C ARG A 460 -0.92 -1.20 21.51
N PHE A 461 -1.70 -2.21 21.90
CA PHE A 461 -3.15 -2.25 21.69
C PHE A 461 -3.94 -1.90 22.95
N SER A 462 -3.24 -1.66 24.07
CA SER A 462 -3.83 -1.12 25.30
C SER A 462 -4.66 0.15 25.04
N GLU A 463 -5.85 0.22 25.64
CA GLU A 463 -6.80 1.34 25.52
C GLU A 463 -6.30 2.65 26.15
N GLU A 464 -5.36 2.57 27.09
CA GLU A 464 -4.80 3.75 27.76
C GLU A 464 -3.61 4.31 26.97
N GLU A 465 -2.48 3.57 26.94
CA GLU A 465 -1.27 3.91 26.19
C GLU A 465 -0.41 2.66 25.92
N ALA A 466 0.38 2.68 24.84
CA ALA A 466 1.34 1.62 24.55
C ALA A 466 2.39 1.49 25.67
N HIS A 467 2.68 0.27 26.11
CA HIS A 467 3.60 0.01 27.22
C HIS A 467 4.28 -1.37 27.11
N PHE A 468 5.26 -1.62 27.98
CA PHE A 468 5.86 -2.95 28.12
C PHE A 468 5.18 -3.75 29.23
N LEU A 469 4.98 -5.03 28.96
CA LEU A 469 4.73 -6.07 29.96
C LEU A 469 6.03 -6.86 30.15
N MET A 470 6.51 -6.98 31.39
CA MET A 470 7.69 -7.81 31.68
C MET A 470 7.29 -9.28 31.71
N VAL A 471 8.00 -10.11 30.95
CA VAL A 471 7.72 -11.55 30.83
C VAL A 471 8.72 -12.35 31.64
N GLU A 472 8.24 -13.04 32.67
CA GLU A 472 9.05 -13.88 33.55
C GLU A 472 8.96 -15.36 33.17
N GLY A 473 10.07 -16.10 33.32
CA GLY A 473 10.15 -17.54 33.08
C GLY A 473 11.06 -17.95 31.92
N TYR A 474 11.50 -17.00 31.09
CA TYR A 474 12.48 -17.24 30.03
C TYR A 474 13.92 -17.31 30.56
N ASP A 475 14.75 -18.14 29.94
CA ASP A 475 16.21 -17.97 30.04
C ASP A 475 16.66 -16.81 29.14
N VAL A 476 16.72 -15.60 29.70
CA VAL A 476 17.00 -14.36 28.97
C VAL A 476 18.31 -14.41 28.17
N ALA A 477 19.33 -15.07 28.75
CA ALA A 477 20.66 -15.16 28.17
C ALA A 477 20.68 -15.94 26.86
N THR A 478 19.87 -17.00 26.76
CA THR A 478 19.84 -17.88 25.57
C THR A 478 18.61 -17.70 24.69
N LEU A 479 17.60 -16.96 25.16
CA LEU A 479 16.38 -16.68 24.41
C LEU A 479 16.66 -15.97 23.09
N LYS A 480 16.06 -16.45 22.01
CA LYS A 480 16.13 -15.83 20.68
C LYS A 480 14.88 -16.16 19.88
N GLY A 481 14.60 -15.32 18.87
CA GLY A 481 13.56 -15.58 17.89
C GLY A 481 14.07 -16.52 16.80
N ASP A 482 13.15 -17.22 16.16
CA ASP A 482 13.40 -17.94 14.92
C ASP A 482 12.73 -17.23 13.73
N SER A 483 13.04 -17.65 12.51
CA SER A 483 12.46 -17.01 11.30
C SER A 483 11.00 -17.40 11.04
N ASN A 484 10.44 -18.32 11.82
CA ASN A 484 9.05 -18.78 11.73
C ASN A 484 8.13 -18.08 12.75
N ARG A 485 8.61 -17.01 13.41
CA ARG A 485 7.90 -16.25 14.45
C ARG A 485 7.69 -17.00 15.77
N PHE A 486 8.54 -17.98 16.06
CA PHE A 486 8.61 -18.61 17.37
C PHE A 486 9.81 -18.09 18.16
N MET A 487 9.84 -18.45 19.44
CA MET A 487 10.94 -18.13 20.34
C MET A 487 11.51 -19.42 20.90
N MET A 488 12.81 -19.44 21.18
CA MET A 488 13.46 -20.58 21.80
C MET A 488 14.56 -20.11 22.74
N ASP A 489 14.74 -20.81 23.85
CA ASP A 489 15.93 -20.70 24.68
C ASP A 489 16.68 -22.05 24.69
N LYS A 490 17.65 -22.23 25.57
CA LYS A 490 18.43 -23.48 25.64
C LYS A 490 17.57 -24.70 26.05
N ASP A 491 16.44 -24.48 26.70
CA ASP A 491 15.63 -25.54 27.32
C ASP A 491 14.35 -25.81 26.52
N TYR A 492 13.64 -24.78 26.08
CA TYR A 492 12.31 -24.92 25.48
C TYR A 492 12.07 -24.08 24.22
N TYR A 493 11.06 -24.50 23.48
CA TYR A 493 10.48 -23.84 22.32
C TYR A 493 9.13 -23.24 22.68
N TYR A 494 8.86 -22.03 22.19
CA TYR A 494 7.79 -21.16 22.68
C TYR A 494 7.01 -20.51 21.55
N TYR A 495 5.72 -20.30 21.81
CA TYR A 495 4.85 -19.42 21.04
C TYR A 495 4.41 -18.25 21.94
N GLY A 496 4.89 -17.03 21.65
CA GLY A 496 4.51 -15.84 22.43
C GLY A 496 4.92 -15.91 23.90
N THR A 497 3.99 -16.19 24.81
CA THR A 497 4.24 -16.42 26.25
C THR A 497 3.95 -17.86 26.69
N THR A 498 3.84 -18.78 25.75
CA THR A 498 3.48 -20.17 26.02
C THR A 498 4.63 -21.12 25.68
N ARG A 499 5.01 -21.93 26.66
CA ARG A 499 5.98 -23.02 26.53
C ARG A 499 5.34 -24.22 25.85
N LEU A 500 5.91 -24.65 24.73
CA LEU A 500 5.38 -25.77 23.95
C LEU A 500 6.06 -27.08 24.36
N PHE A 501 7.33 -27.26 24.06
CA PHE A 501 8.07 -28.48 24.35
C PHE A 501 9.58 -28.20 24.39
N GLU A 502 10.38 -29.20 24.74
CA GLU A 502 11.83 -29.07 24.84
C GLU A 502 12.47 -28.72 23.49
N ASN A 503 13.43 -27.78 23.51
CA ASN A 503 14.13 -27.33 22.31
C ASN A 503 15.20 -28.35 21.88
N ARG A 504 14.80 -29.30 21.02
CA ARG A 504 15.68 -30.37 20.52
C ARG A 504 15.62 -30.50 19.00
N ASN A 505 16.43 -29.72 18.27
CA ASN A 505 16.48 -29.70 16.80
C ASN A 505 15.08 -29.54 16.17
N VAL A 506 14.36 -28.51 16.59
CA VAL A 506 12.98 -28.26 16.15
C VAL A 506 12.94 -27.86 14.67
N GLU A 507 12.05 -28.50 13.92
CA GLU A 507 11.67 -28.19 12.54
C GLU A 507 10.18 -27.86 12.50
N VAL A 508 9.80 -26.81 11.77
CA VAL A 508 8.41 -26.50 11.46
C VAL A 508 8.10 -27.13 10.10
N LEU A 509 7.12 -28.03 10.06
CA LEU A 509 6.79 -28.81 8.86
C LEU A 509 5.60 -28.26 8.10
N ALA A 510 4.65 -27.67 8.82
CA ALA A 510 3.51 -26.98 8.23
C ALA A 510 2.87 -26.01 9.23
N ILE A 511 2.27 -24.94 8.70
CA ILE A 511 1.39 -24.05 9.44
C ILE A 511 0.05 -24.03 8.72
N TYR A 512 -0.97 -24.63 9.30
CA TYR A 512 -2.33 -24.62 8.81
C TYR A 512 -3.05 -23.40 9.37
N THR A 513 -3.90 -22.80 8.53
CA THR A 513 -4.85 -21.80 8.98
C THR A 513 -5.80 -22.46 9.97
N GLY A 514 -6.23 -21.72 11.00
CA GLY A 514 -7.34 -22.08 11.87
C GLY A 514 -8.47 -21.05 11.79
N SER A 515 -9.12 -20.75 12.92
CA SER A 515 -10.21 -19.78 12.97
C SER A 515 -9.79 -18.40 12.48
N ARG A 516 -10.63 -17.79 11.63
CA ARG A 516 -10.52 -16.41 11.12
C ARG A 516 -11.82 -15.62 11.31
N LEU A 517 -12.71 -16.08 12.20
CA LEU A 517 -13.97 -15.40 12.49
C LEU A 517 -13.73 -14.08 13.22
N GLU A 518 -14.40 -13.00 12.80
CA GLU A 518 -14.24 -11.67 13.41
C GLU A 518 -14.49 -11.63 14.93
N GLN A 519 -15.31 -12.55 15.44
CA GLN A 519 -15.71 -12.63 16.85
C GLN A 519 -14.94 -13.71 17.65
N ALA A 520 -14.03 -14.46 17.01
CA ALA A 520 -13.25 -15.49 17.67
C ALA A 520 -11.75 -15.15 17.62
N PRO A 521 -10.94 -15.63 18.59
CA PRO A 521 -9.50 -15.45 18.50
C PRO A 521 -8.95 -16.14 17.23
N MET A 522 -8.00 -15.48 16.57
CA MET A 522 -7.31 -16.07 15.43
C MET A 522 -6.46 -17.24 15.91
N THR A 523 -6.61 -18.39 15.26
CA THR A 523 -5.82 -19.59 15.60
C THR A 523 -5.04 -20.12 14.42
N ASP A 524 -3.87 -20.67 14.68
CA ASP A 524 -3.06 -21.42 13.71
C ASP A 524 -2.77 -22.81 14.25
N TYR A 525 -2.65 -23.78 13.36
CA TYR A 525 -2.21 -25.12 13.73
C TYR A 525 -0.84 -25.42 13.14
N CYS A 526 0.09 -25.85 13.97
CA CYS A 526 1.47 -26.06 13.56
C CYS A 526 1.87 -27.52 13.72
N LEU A 527 2.46 -28.09 12.66
CA LEU A 527 3.07 -29.41 12.69
C LEU A 527 4.58 -29.23 12.87
N PHE A 528 5.12 -29.81 13.93
CA PHE A 528 6.55 -29.76 14.25
C PHE A 528 7.17 -31.15 14.25
N LYS A 529 8.50 -31.17 14.13
CA LYS A 529 9.34 -32.34 14.40
C LYS A 529 10.53 -31.91 15.24
N ASN A 530 10.85 -32.71 16.24
CA ASN A 530 12.04 -32.55 17.08
C ASN A 530 12.66 -33.94 17.33
N ASP A 531 13.75 -34.02 18.11
CA ASP A 531 14.41 -35.31 18.40
C ASP A 531 13.51 -36.33 19.14
N GLN A 532 12.43 -35.86 19.80
CA GLN A 532 11.50 -36.73 20.51
C GLN A 532 10.44 -37.33 19.57
N GLY A 533 10.07 -36.62 18.51
CA GLY A 533 9.10 -37.06 17.51
C GLY A 533 8.33 -35.91 16.88
N TYR A 534 7.09 -36.18 16.48
CA TYR A 534 6.21 -35.23 15.83
C TYR A 534 5.23 -34.63 16.84
N TRP A 535 4.98 -33.33 16.70
CA TRP A 535 4.07 -32.59 17.57
C TRP A 535 3.07 -31.80 16.71
N PHE A 536 1.83 -31.73 17.17
CA PHE A 536 0.80 -30.89 16.57
C PHE A 536 0.30 -29.91 17.62
N ALA A 537 0.26 -28.63 17.28
CA ALA A 537 -0.17 -27.57 18.19
C ALA A 537 -1.33 -26.77 17.61
N LYS A 538 -2.24 -26.33 18.46
CA LYS A 538 -3.21 -25.25 18.20
C LYS A 538 -2.73 -24.04 18.98
N LEU A 539 -2.56 -22.91 18.30
CA LEU A 539 -1.96 -21.69 18.85
C LEU A 539 -2.90 -20.50 18.64
N GLY A 540 -2.96 -19.58 19.61
CA GLY A 540 -3.74 -18.33 19.55
C GLY A 540 -5.07 -18.33 20.32
N ASP A 541 -5.51 -19.49 20.82
CA ASP A 541 -6.71 -19.64 21.67
C ASP A 541 -6.57 -20.88 22.56
N GLY A 542 -6.16 -20.69 23.81
CA GLY A 542 -5.93 -21.80 24.73
C GLY A 542 -4.92 -22.79 24.19
N ASP A 543 -3.68 -22.33 24.00
CA ASP A 543 -2.60 -23.05 23.34
C ASP A 543 -2.46 -24.49 23.82
N THR A 544 -2.51 -25.42 22.87
CA THR A 544 -2.63 -26.85 23.13
C THR A 544 -1.64 -27.61 22.26
N ILE A 545 -0.99 -28.64 22.82
CA ILE A 545 -0.04 -29.51 22.12
C ILE A 545 -0.45 -30.98 22.20
N CYS A 546 -0.18 -31.72 21.13
CA CYS A 546 -0.43 -33.14 21.01
C CYS A 546 0.82 -33.84 20.47
N PHE A 547 1.32 -34.86 21.17
CA PHE A 547 2.43 -35.67 20.70
C PHE A 547 1.93 -36.76 19.77
N LEU A 548 2.37 -36.74 18.51
CA LEU A 548 1.96 -37.70 17.47
C LEU A 548 2.87 -38.94 17.41
N GLY A 549 3.89 -39.02 18.27
CA GLY A 549 4.82 -40.14 18.30
C GLY A 549 6.08 -39.96 17.45
N LYS A 550 6.94 -40.98 17.44
CA LYS A 550 8.25 -40.96 16.76
C LYS A 550 8.18 -41.08 15.23
N LYS A 551 7.03 -41.54 14.70
CA LYS A 551 6.77 -41.68 13.26
C LYS A 551 5.43 -41.06 12.97
N LEU A 552 5.38 -40.14 12.02
CA LEU A 552 4.14 -39.51 11.59
C LEU A 552 3.29 -40.54 10.83
N LYS A 553 2.17 -40.97 11.40
CA LYS A 553 1.19 -41.77 10.65
C LYS A 553 0.19 -40.82 10.00
N MET A 554 0.17 -40.74 8.67
CA MET A 554 -0.75 -39.81 7.97
C MET A 554 -2.24 -40.04 8.29
N ASN A 555 -2.62 -41.23 8.79
CA ASN A 555 -3.98 -41.50 9.24
C ASN A 555 -4.40 -40.73 10.51
N GLU A 556 -3.45 -40.18 11.27
CA GLU A 556 -3.68 -39.40 12.49
C GLU A 556 -3.94 -37.91 12.19
N LEU A 557 -3.78 -37.47 10.93
CA LEU A 557 -4.03 -36.11 10.45
C LEU A 557 -5.35 -36.00 9.65
N LYS A 558 -6.26 -36.98 9.75
CA LYS A 558 -7.53 -36.94 9.00
C LYS A 558 -8.48 -35.89 9.59
N ASN A 559 -8.97 -35.02 8.70
CA ASN A 559 -9.98 -33.96 8.93
C ASN A 559 -11.19 -34.39 9.76
#